data_AF-A0A2J8TBM7-F1
#
_entry.id   AF-A0A2J8TBM7-F1
#
_cell.length_a   1.000
_cell.length_b   1.000
_cell.length_c   1.000
_cell.angle_alpha   90.00
_cell.angle_beta   90.00
_cell.angle_gamma   90.00
#
_symmetry.space_group_name_H-M   'P 1'
#
loop_
_entity.id
_entity.type
_entity.pdbx_description
1 polymer ?
#
loop_
_entity_poly.entity_id
_entity_poly.type
_entity_poly.pdbx_seq_one_letter_code
_entity_poly.pdbx_strand_id
1 'polypeptide(L)' 'MVRWFHRDLSGLDAETLLKGRGVHGSFLARPSRKNQGDFSLSVRTAMAPSSTSSTR' A
#
# COMPACT_ATOMS: atom_id res chain seq x y z
N MET A 1 -8.85 -17.56 5.87
CA MET A 1 -7.59 -17.32 5.13
C MET A 1 -7.61 -15.88 4.62
N VAL A 2 -6.65 -15.05 4.99
CA VAL A 2 -6.65 -13.62 4.64
C VAL A 2 -6.37 -13.48 3.14
N ARG A 3 -7.25 -12.83 2.38
CA ARG A 3 -7.04 -12.58 0.93
C ARG A 3 -6.04 -11.43 0.78
N TRP A 4 -4.75 -11.76 0.67
CA TRP A 4 -3.66 -10.79 0.48
C TRP A 4 -3.26 -10.62 -0.98
N PHE A 5 -3.66 -11.53 -1.86
CA PHE A 5 -3.38 -11.46 -3.30
C PHE A 5 -4.61 -11.01 -4.10
N HIS A 6 -4.43 -9.98 -4.94
CA HIS A 6 -5.47 -9.41 -5.77
C HIS A 6 -5.08 -9.47 -7.25
N ARG A 7 -5.81 -10.30 -8.03
CA ARG A 7 -5.52 -10.58 -9.44
C ARG A 7 -5.73 -9.38 -10.37
N ASP A 8 -6.68 -8.51 -10.05
CA ASP A 8 -6.98 -7.32 -10.84
C ASP A 8 -7.11 -6.11 -9.92
N LEU A 9 -5.97 -5.55 -9.54
CA LEU A 9 -5.89 -4.37 -8.69
C LEU A 9 -4.80 -3.47 -9.23
N SER A 10 -5.10 -2.19 -9.43
CA SER A 10 -4.10 -1.20 -9.83
C SER A 10 -3.29 -0.72 -8.62
N GLY A 11 -2.19 0.00 -8.87
CA GLY A 11 -1.42 0.63 -7.78
C GLY A 11 -2.22 1.69 -7.02
N LEU A 12 -3.02 2.49 -7.74
CA LEU A 12 -3.87 3.54 -7.16
C LEU A 12 -4.99 2.95 -6.30
N ASP A 13 -5.62 1.86 -6.76
CA ASP A 13 -6.66 1.19 -5.99
C ASP A 13 -6.08 0.52 -4.74
N ALA A 14 -4.89 -0.09 -4.86
CA ALA A 14 -4.17 -0.65 -3.73
C ALA A 14 -3.84 0.41 -2.67
N GLU A 15 -3.40 1.59 -3.08
CA GLU A 15 -3.15 2.72 -2.18
C GLU A 15 -4.43 3.16 -1.46
N THR A 16 -5.52 3.34 -2.21
CA THR A 16 -6.83 3.73 -1.66
C THR A 16 -7.32 2.71 -0.62
N LEU A 17 -7.19 1.42 -0.94
CA LEU A 17 -7.63 0.32 -0.06
C LEU A 17 -6.78 0.26 1.22
N LEU A 18 -5.46 0.32 1.09
CA LEU A 18 -4.53 0.33 2.23
C LEU A 18 -4.67 1.58 3.11
N LYS A 19 -5.02 2.74 2.53
CA LYS A 19 -5.31 3.97 3.29
C LYS A 19 -6.66 3.90 4.02
N GLY A 20 -7.71 3.39 3.36
CA GLY A 20 -9.07 3.39 3.90
C GLY A 20 -9.37 2.25 4.86
N ARG A 21 -8.71 1.10 4.71
CA ARG A 21 -8.96 -0.11 5.51
C ARG A 21 -7.73 -0.71 6.16
N GLY A 22 -6.53 -0.33 5.71
CA GLY A 22 -5.27 -0.87 6.21
C GLY A 22 -4.78 -0.11 7.45
N VAL A 23 -4.16 -0.86 8.36
CA VAL A 23 -3.37 -0.34 9.48
C VAL A 23 -1.88 -0.36 9.12
N HIS A 24 -1.03 0.21 9.98
CA HIS A 24 0.43 0.11 9.80
C HIS A 24 0.89 -1.34 9.59
N GLY A 25 1.71 -1.57 8.58
CA GLY A 25 2.18 -2.91 8.21
C GLY A 25 1.19 -3.73 7.38
N SER A 26 -0.03 -3.25 7.14
CA SER A 26 -0.95 -3.90 6.19
C SER A 26 -0.33 -3.95 4.81
N PHE A 27 -0.46 -5.08 4.13
CA PHE A 27 0.10 -5.30 2.82
C PHE A 27 -0.85 -6.10 1.92
N LEU A 28 -0.62 -5.99 0.62
CA LEU A 28 -1.22 -6.85 -0.39
C LEU A 28 -0.26 -7.02 -1.57
N ALA A 29 -0.39 -8.13 -2.27
CA ALA A 29 0.31 -8.42 -3.52
C ALA A 29 -0.65 -8.35 -4.71
N ARG A 30 -0.16 -7.86 -5.84
CA ARG A 30 -0.92 -7.71 -7.09
C ARG A 30 -0.01 -7.89 -8.31
N PRO A 31 -0.51 -8.29 -9.48
CA PRO A 31 0.25 -8.21 -10.72
C PRO A 31 0.72 -6.78 -11.01
N SER A 32 1.90 -6.64 -11.62
CA SER A 32 2.39 -5.36 -12.11
C SER A 32 1.67 -5.00 -13.41
N ARG A 33 1.10 -3.80 -13.48
CA ARG A 33 0.51 -3.28 -14.74
C ARG A 33 1.57 -2.71 -15.69
N LYS A 34 2.76 -2.36 -15.19
CA LYS A 34 3.85 -1.76 -15.98
C LYS A 34 4.70 -2.83 -16.67
N ASN A 35 4.97 -3.93 -15.97
CA ASN A 35 5.77 -5.04 -16.46
C ASN A 35 4.95 -6.32 -16.42
N GLN A 36 4.60 -6.87 -17.59
CA GLN A 36 3.88 -8.14 -17.66
C GLN A 36 4.74 -9.28 -17.11
N GLY A 37 4.13 -10.18 -16.33
CA GLY A 37 4.81 -11.30 -15.67
C GLY A 37 5.33 -10.98 -14.27
N ASP A 38 5.50 -9.70 -13.93
CA ASP A 38 5.97 -9.26 -12.61
C ASP A 38 4.84 -9.09 -11.59
N PHE A 39 5.22 -9.10 -10.32
CA PHE A 39 4.34 -8.78 -9.20
C PHE A 39 4.80 -7.51 -8.48
N SER A 40 3.85 -6.84 -7.84
CA SER A 40 4.09 -5.71 -6.96
C SER A 40 3.57 -6.00 -5.57
N LEU A 41 4.38 -5.68 -4.55
CA LEU A 41 3.98 -5.66 -3.15
C LEU A 41 3.64 -4.22 -2.75
N SER A 42 2.45 -3.99 -2.23
CA SER A 42 2.02 -2.67 -1.72
C SER A 42 1.89 -2.75 -0.20
N VAL A 43 2.51 -1.81 0.53
CA VAL A 43 2.62 -1.84 1.99
C VAL A 43 2.19 -0.48 2.58
N ARG A 44 1.37 -0.50 3.63
CA ARG A 44 0.96 0.68 4.39
C ARG A 44 2.04 1.01 5.44
N THR A 45 2.87 2.00 5.16
CA THR A 45 3.79 2.55 6.15
C THR A 45 3.08 3.60 7.00
N ALA A 46 3.50 3.74 8.26
CA ALA A 46 3.06 4.82 9.13
C ALA A 46 4.06 5.95 8.94
N MET A 47 3.74 6.89 8.08
CA MET A 47 4.41 8.19 8.14
C MET A 47 3.57 9.04 9.07
N ALA A 48 4.04 9.20 10.31
CA ALA A 48 3.57 10.29 11.14
C ALA A 48 3.77 11.59 10.34
N PRO A 49 2.84 12.55 10.39
CA PRO A 49 3.19 13.90 9.96
C PRO A 49 4.44 14.26 10.76
N SER A 50 5.54 14.51 10.06
CA SER A 50 6.75 15.01 10.69
C SER A 50 6.32 16.15 11.59
N SER A 51 6.44 15.98 12.89
CA SER A 51 6.34 17.07 13.83
C SER A 51 7.48 18.02 13.47
N THR A 52 7.21 18.94 12.55
CA THR A 52 7.92 20.21 12.46
C THR A 52 7.59 20.98 13.74
N SER A 53 8.15 20.55 14.86
CA SER A 53 8.38 21.43 16.00
C SER A 53 9.61 22.25 15.67
N SER A 54 9.46 23.14 14.69
CA SER A 54 10.28 24.34 14.61
C SER A 54 9.82 25.22 15.77
N THR A 55 10.45 25.11 16.94
CA THR A 55 10.25 26.06 18.03
C THR A 55 11.57 26.28 18.74
N ARG A 56 12.14 27.45 18.42
CA ARG A 56 13.19 28.24 19.08
C ARG A 56 14.61 27.67 19.11
#